data_AF-A0A1Y2WMT4-F1
#
_entry.id   AF-A0A1Y2WMT4-F1
#
_cell.length_a   1.000
_cell.length_b   1.000
_cell.length_c   1.000
_cell.angle_alpha   90.00
_cell.angle_beta   90.00
_cell.angle_gamma   90.00
#
_symmetry.space_group_name_H-M   'P 1'
#
loop_
_entity.id
_entity.type
_entity.pdbx_description
1 polymer ?
#
loop_
_entity_poly.entity_id
_entity_poly.type
_entity_poly.pdbx_seq_one_letter_code
_entity_poly.pdbx_strand_id
1 'polypeptide(L)' 'FTVKAAHDYTSDYAEDLSFRVGQVITVTNDNEVEWYTGEYLDEFGMKRWGIFPRNLV' A
#
# COMPACT_ATOMS: atom_id res chain seq x y z
N PHE A 1 7.07 9.30 2.84
CA PHE A 1 8.16 8.79 1.96
C PHE A 1 7.55 7.77 1.00
N THR A 2 8.29 7.26 0.01
CA THR A 2 7.78 6.22 -0.89
C THR A 2 8.44 4.88 -0.65
N VAL A 3 7.69 3.81 -0.88
CA VAL A 3 8.15 2.42 -0.80
C VAL A 3 7.76 1.70 -2.09
N LYS A 4 8.39 0.56 -2.38
CA LYS A 4 8.12 -0.21 -3.58
C LYS A 4 7.83 -1.65 -3.18
N ALA A 5 6.62 -2.11 -3.48
CA ALA A 5 6.18 -3.47 -3.17
C ALA A 5 7.18 -4.54 -3.64
N ALA A 6 7.65 -5.36 -2.71
CA ALA A 6 8.49 -6.53 -2.98
C ALA A 6 7.65 -7.78 -3.27
N HIS A 7 6.39 -7.80 -2.83
CA HIS A 7 5.44 -8.89 -2.99
C HIS A 7 4.05 -8.36 -3.37
N ASP A 8 3.22 -9.24 -3.94
CA ASP A 8 1.79 -8.97 -4.10
C ASP A 8 1.10 -8.96 -2.74
N TYR A 9 0.13 -8.07 -2.57
CA TYR A 9 -0.73 -8.02 -1.40
C TYR A 9 -2.18 -7.83 -1.84
N THR A 10 -3.06 -8.75 -1.42
CA THR A 10 -4.48 -8.73 -1.72
C THR A 10 -5.26 -8.94 -0.44
N SER A 11 -6.32 -8.16 -0.25
CA SER A 11 -7.21 -8.26 0.90
C SER A 11 -8.65 -7.99 0.48
N ASP A 12 -9.59 -8.65 1.15
CA ASP A 12 -11.03 -8.44 0.97
C ASP A 12 -11.56 -7.31 1.87
N TYR A 13 -10.74 -6.79 2.79
CA TYR A 13 -11.13 -5.70 3.68
C TYR A 13 -11.01 -4.35 2.96
N ALA A 14 -12.07 -3.53 3.04
CA ALA A 14 -12.15 -2.26 2.34
C ALA A 14 -11.13 -1.21 2.84
N GLU A 15 -10.60 -1.38 4.05
CA GLU A 15 -9.62 -0.49 4.67
C GLU A 15 -8.18 -0.83 4.22
N ASP A 16 -7.98 -2.01 3.64
CA ASP A 16 -6.68 -2.50 3.21
C ASP A 16 -6.34 -2.02 1.80
N LEU A 17 -5.10 -1.59 1.62
CA LEU A 17 -4.54 -1.17 0.35
C LEU A 17 -3.91 -2.38 -0.36
N SER A 18 -4.69 -3.07 -1.18
CA SER A 18 -4.15 -4.10 -2.07
C SER A 18 -3.25 -3.52 -3.17
N PHE A 19 -2.20 -4.22 -3.56
CA PHE A 19 -1.27 -3.83 -4.63
C PHE A 19 -0.52 -5.04 -5.23
N ARG A 20 0.14 -4.81 -6.37
CA ARG A 20 1.02 -5.79 -7.03
C ARG A 20 2.49 -5.48 -6.75
N VAL A 21 3.34 -6.50 -6.87
CA VAL A 21 4.79 -6.37 -6.82
C VAL A 21 5.26 -5.26 -7.77
N GLY A 22 6.16 -4.43 -7.28
CA GLY A 22 6.70 -3.27 -7.99
C GLY A 22 5.86 -2.00 -7.90
N GLN A 23 4.65 -2.05 -7.33
CA GLN A 23 3.84 -0.86 -7.08
C GLN A 23 4.60 0.12 -6.18
N VAL A 24 4.65 1.39 -6.60
CA VAL A 24 5.19 2.47 -5.77
C VAL A 24 4.05 3.08 -4.97
N ILE A 25 4.22 3.13 -3.65
CA ILE A 25 3.19 3.59 -2.71
C ILE A 25 3.76 4.77 -1.92
N THR A 26 2.98 5.83 -1.80
CA THR A 26 3.31 6.96 -0.92
C THR A 26 2.80 6.64 0.48
N VAL A 27 3.72 6.48 1.44
CA VAL A 27 3.37 6.30 2.85
C VAL A 27 2.96 7.65 3.43
N THR A 28 1.74 7.70 3.98
CA THR A 28 1.12 8.87 4.60
C THR A 28 1.08 8.76 6.14
N ASN A 29 1.19 7.56 6.70
CA ASN A 29 1.29 7.32 8.15
C ASN A 29 2.11 6.05 8.44
N ASP A 30 3.02 6.13 9.42
CA ASP A 30 3.90 5.04 9.85
C ASP A 30 3.94 4.85 11.39
N ASN A 31 2.93 5.33 12.10
CA ASN A 31 2.84 5.26 13.56
C ASN A 31 2.68 3.83 14.11
N GLU A 32 2.31 2.87 13.26
CA GLU A 32 2.15 1.46 13.63
C GLU A 32 3.37 0.62 13.26
N VAL A 33 3.71 -0.32 14.14
CA VAL A 33 4.92 -1.15 14.01
C VAL A 33 4.82 -2.14 12.85
N GLU A 34 3.62 -2.62 12.54
CA GLU A 34 3.39 -3.68 11.54
C GLU A 34 2.74 -3.16 10.25
N TRP A 35 2.13 -1.97 10.30
CA TRP A 35 1.31 -1.41 9.21
C TRP A 35 1.77 -0.02 8.80
N TYR A 36 1.68 0.24 7.50
CA TYR A 36 1.69 1.58 6.93
C TYR A 36 0.27 1.97 6.52
N THR A 37 -0.04 3.26 6.55
CA THR A 37 -1.10 3.83 5.71
C THR A 37 -0.45 4.51 4.52
N GLY A 38 -1.02 4.33 3.33
CA GLY A 38 -0.52 5.01 2.14
C GLY A 38 -1.52 5.09 1.02
N GLU A 39 -1.03 5.57 -0.11
CA GLU A 39 -1.82 5.80 -1.31
C GLU A 39 -0.99 5.65 -2.59
N TYR A 40 -1.67 5.25 -3.67
CA TYR A 40 -1.10 5.21 -5.02
C TYR A 40 -2.18 5.44 -6.08
N LEU A 41 -1.77 5.75 -7.31
CA LEU A 41 -2.68 5.77 -8.47
C LEU A 41 -2.60 4.43 -9.19
N ASP A 42 -3.73 3.78 -9.37
CA ASP A 42 -3.79 2.53 -10.13
C ASP A 42 -3.62 2.73 -11.64
N GLU A 43 -3.69 1.64 -12.39
CA GLU A 43 -3.51 1.59 -13.84
C GLU A 43 -4.54 2.45 -14.61
N PHE A 44 -5.68 2.75 -13.97
CA PHE A 44 -6.75 3.58 -14.52
C PHE A 44 -6.68 5.03 -14.03
N GLY A 45 -5.63 5.38 -13.28
CA GLY A 45 -5.45 6.70 -12.68
C GLY A 45 -6.37 6.95 -11.48
N MET A 46 -7.01 5.91 -10.92
CA MET A 46 -7.83 6.07 -9.72
C MET A 46 -6.96 6.02 -8.47
N LYS A 47 -7.24 6.92 -7.52
CA LYS A 47 -6.54 6.95 -6.25
C LYS A 47 -7.01 5.78 -5.38
N ARG A 48 -6.06 4.95 -4.99
CA ARG A 48 -6.21 3.87 -4.01
C ARG A 48 -5.53 4.31 -2.72
N TRP A 49 -6.15 4.05 -1.58
CA TRP A 49 -5.60 4.38 -0.27
C TRP A 49 -6.07 3.36 0.77
N GLY A 50 -5.29 3.18 1.83
CA GLY A 50 -5.60 2.22 2.88
C GLY A 50 -4.35 1.80 3.66
N ILE A 51 -4.52 0.80 4.51
CA ILE A 51 -3.44 0.21 5.31
C ILE A 51 -2.79 -0.98 4.60
N PHE A 52 -1.50 -1.21 4.83
CA PHE A 52 -0.82 -2.39 4.30
C PHE A 52 0.39 -2.81 5.15
N PRO A 53 0.81 -4.09 5.10
CA PRO A 53 1.91 -4.60 5.91
C PRO A 53 3.25 -4.01 5.51
N ARG A 54 4.05 -3.58 6.49
CA ARG A 54 5.36 -2.96 6.25
C ARG A 54 6.39 -3.92 5.66
N ASN A 55 6.22 -5.23 5.86
CA ASN A 55 7.17 -6.27 5.44
C ASN A 55 6.99 -6.72 3.98
N LEU A 56 6.02 -6.17 3.25
CA LEU A 56 5.76 -6.50 1.84
C LEU A 56 6.30 -5.44 0.87
N VAL A 57 6.95 -4.38 1.37
CA VAL A 57 7.40 -3.19 0.64
C VAL A 57 8.85 -2.79 0.91
#